data_AF-A0A965LJ01-F1
#
_entry.id   AF-A0A965LJ01-F1
#
_cell.length_a   1.000
_cell.length_b   1.000
_cell.length_c   1.000
_cell.angle_alpha   90.00
_cell.angle_beta   90.00
_cell.angle_gamma   90.00
#
_symmetry.space_group_name_H-M   'P 1'
#
loop_
_entity.id
_entity.type
_entity.pdbx_description
1 polymer ?
#
loop_
_entity_poly.entity_id
_entity_poly.type
_entity_poly.pdbx_seq_one_letter_code
_entity_poly.pdbx_strand_id
1 'polypeptide(L)'
;MPYKGFTGVTSIGGIEEFISMSITGELTEIVIDPGTANTAPTVTTYYNPRYNVSIEGISSGVSVPGTFTIDGNTYVKTAENYAKTVGDVVKVSVTGVYNPNSTLGT
;
A
#
# COMPACT_ATOMS: atom_id res chain seq x y z
N MET A 1 1.28 1.89 14.48
CA MET A 1 2.38 2.85 14.75
C MET A 1 2.68 3.56 13.44
N PRO A 2 2.72 4.91 13.38
CA PRO A 2 3.04 5.60 12.13
C PRO A 2 4.48 5.31 11.73
N TYR A 3 4.68 4.86 10.48
CA TYR A 3 5.98 4.54 9.91
C TYR A 3 6.78 5.84 9.74
N LYS A 4 7.88 6.00 10.47
CA LYS A 4 8.69 7.23 10.52
C LYS A 4 10.04 6.99 9.85
N GLY A 5 10.19 7.42 8.60
CA GLY A 5 11.46 7.49 7.88
C GLY A 5 11.65 6.40 6.80
N PHE A 6 11.96 6.85 5.59
CA PHE A 6 12.26 6.01 4.42
C PHE A 6 13.69 5.48 4.53
N THR A 7 13.86 4.17 4.68
CA THR A 7 15.19 3.55 4.65
C THR A 7 15.34 2.54 3.50
N GLY A 8 14.26 2.13 2.85
CA GLY A 8 14.27 1.11 1.80
C GLY A 8 13.61 1.50 0.47
N VAL A 9 13.33 2.78 0.22
CA VAL A 9 12.92 3.26 -1.11
C VAL A 9 14.14 3.80 -1.84
N THR A 10 14.76 2.98 -2.70
CA THR A 10 15.91 3.40 -3.51
C THR A 10 15.50 4.11 -4.79
N SER A 11 14.41 3.68 -5.42
CA SER A 11 13.87 4.28 -6.66
C SER A 11 12.55 3.60 -7.05
N ILE A 12 11.60 4.35 -7.59
CA ILE A 12 10.40 3.81 -8.25
C ILE A 12 10.41 4.31 -9.69
N GLY A 13 10.43 3.41 -10.67
CA GLY A 13 10.37 3.80 -12.09
C GLY A 13 9.16 4.70 -12.34
N GLY A 14 9.32 5.74 -13.16
CA GLY A 14 8.29 6.76 -13.37
C GLY A 14 8.38 7.96 -12.41
N ILE A 15 9.07 7.83 -11.27
CA ILE A 15 9.29 8.92 -10.31
C ILE A 15 10.78 9.26 -10.27
N GLU A 16 11.12 10.47 -10.67
CA GLU A 16 12.49 11.00 -10.66
C GLU A 16 12.90 11.48 -9.26
N GLU A 17 11.97 12.14 -8.55
CA GLU A 17 12.19 12.67 -7.20
C GLU A 17 10.94 12.49 -6.33
N PHE A 18 11.12 12.09 -5.07
CA PHE A 18 10.03 11.97 -4.11
C PHE A 18 9.83 13.29 -3.37
N ILE A 19 8.61 13.83 -3.42
CA ILE A 19 8.21 15.01 -2.64
C ILE A 19 7.66 14.58 -1.29
N SER A 20 6.73 13.62 -1.29
CA SER A 20 6.17 13.06 -0.05
C SER A 20 5.66 11.64 -0.28
N MET A 21 5.62 10.87 0.79
CA MET A 21 5.04 9.53 0.77
C MET A 21 4.43 9.22 2.13
N SER A 22 3.27 8.58 2.12
CA SER A 22 2.58 8.12 3.32
C SER A 22 2.15 6.67 3.14
N ILE A 23 2.32 5.88 4.21
CA ILE A 23 1.87 4.49 4.26
C ILE A 23 0.93 4.36 5.46
N THR A 24 -0.30 3.94 5.19
CA THR A 24 -1.34 3.74 6.19
C THR A 24 -1.67 2.26 6.25
N GLY A 25 -1.49 1.67 7.44
CA GLY A 25 -1.93 0.31 7.73
C GLY A 25 -3.34 0.28 8.27
N GLU A 26 -4.16 -0.61 7.74
CA GLU A 26 -5.50 -0.94 8.19
C GLU A 26 -5.55 -2.42 8.61
N LEU A 27 -6.29 -2.69 9.67
CA LEU A 27 -6.49 -4.04 10.19
C LEU A 27 -7.99 -4.29 10.27
N THR A 28 -8.49 -5.24 9.48
CA THR A 28 -9.87 -5.71 9.63
C THR A 28 -9.88 -6.98 10.46
N GLU A 29 -10.65 -6.96 11.54
CA GLU A 29 -10.96 -8.14 12.33
C GLU A 29 -12.14 -8.88 11.67
N ILE A 30 -11.95 -10.16 11.39
CA ILE A 30 -13.02 -11.04 10.92
C ILE A 30 -13.37 -11.98 12.08
N VAL A 31 -14.55 -11.78 12.65
CA VAL A 31 -15.12 -12.68 13.67
C VAL A 31 -16.08 -13.63 12.96
N ILE A 32 -15.80 -14.94 13.05
CA ILE A 32 -16.72 -15.97 12.57
C ILE A 32 -17.54 -16.44 13.76
N ASP A 33 -18.83 -16.12 13.75
CA ASP A 33 -19.74 -16.56 14.80
C ASP A 33 -19.98 -18.08 14.73
N PRO A 34 -20.14 -18.74 15.88
CA PRO A 34 -20.40 -20.16 15.93
C PRO A 34 -21.74 -20.55 15.33
N GLY A 35 -21.76 -21.59 14.49
CA GLY A 35 -23.00 -22.29 14.14
C GLY A 35 -23.61 -22.99 15.36
N THR A 36 -24.94 -23.02 15.44
CA THR A 36 -25.77 -23.51 16.57
C THR A 36 -25.74 -25.04 16.82
N ALA A 37 -24.68 -25.75 16.43
CA ALA A 37 -24.58 -27.21 16.55
C ALA A 37 -23.41 -27.64 17.47
N ASN A 38 -23.67 -27.65 18.79
CA ASN A 38 -23.06 -28.52 19.83
C ASN A 38 -21.58 -28.95 19.69
N THR A 39 -20.69 -28.04 19.31
CA THR A 39 -19.25 -28.19 19.54
C THR A 39 -18.73 -26.83 19.96
N ALA A 40 -18.00 -26.74 21.07
CA ALA A 40 -17.49 -25.46 21.57
C ALA A 40 -16.80 -24.69 20.42
N PRO A 41 -17.20 -23.45 20.15
CA PRO A 41 -16.58 -22.70 19.07
C PRO A 41 -15.28 -22.13 19.57
N THR A 42 -14.17 -22.52 18.97
CA THR A 42 -12.97 -21.69 18.99
C THR A 42 -13.24 -20.47 18.13
N VAL A 43 -13.65 -19.36 18.75
CA VAL A 43 -13.61 -18.03 18.13
C VAL A 43 -12.22 -17.89 17.51
N THR A 44 -12.17 -17.91 16.19
CA THR A 44 -10.90 -17.74 15.47
C THR A 44 -10.91 -16.32 14.95
N THR A 45 -10.30 -15.41 15.72
CA THR A 45 -10.11 -14.04 15.29
C THR A 45 -9.08 -14.02 14.17
N TYR A 46 -9.50 -13.63 12.97
CA TYR A 46 -8.59 -13.45 11.85
C TYR A 46 -8.29 -11.97 11.64
N TYR A 47 -7.03 -11.70 11.32
CA TYR A 47 -6.56 -10.37 10.97
C TYR A 47 -6.26 -10.34 9.48
N ASN A 48 -6.85 -9.38 8.77
CA ASN A 48 -6.52 -9.06 7.38
C ASN A 48 -5.79 -7.71 7.36
N PRO A 49 -4.44 -7.70 7.40
CA PRO A 49 -3.70 -6.45 7.34
C PRO A 49 -3.67 -5.95 5.91
N ARG A 50 -3.84 -4.66 5.73
CA ARG A 50 -3.73 -3.98 4.43
C ARG A 50 -2.92 -2.70 4.59
N TYR A 51 -1.96 -2.47 3.72
CA TYR A 51 -1.18 -1.25 3.67
C TYR A 51 -1.49 -0.48 2.41
N ASN A 52 -1.99 0.74 2.55
CA ASN A 52 -2.20 1.66 1.45
C ASN A 52 -1.04 2.66 1.43
N VAL A 53 -0.46 2.90 0.26
CA VAL A 53 0.58 3.92 0.05
C VAL A 53 0.06 5.04 -0.84
N SER A 54 0.44 6.27 -0.50
CA SER A 54 0.25 7.46 -1.33
C SER A 54 1.60 8.14 -1.53
N ILE A 55 1.95 8.43 -2.78
CA ILE A 55 3.24 9.00 -3.16
C ILE A 55 2.98 10.25 -4.00
N GLU A 56 3.69 11.32 -3.68
CA GLU A 56 3.80 12.53 -4.49
C GLU A 56 5.25 12.66 -4.94
N GLY A 57 5.47 12.88 -6.22
CA GLY A 57 6.81 13.03 -6.77
C GLY A 57 6.85 13.82 -8.08
N ILE A 58 8.06 13.95 -8.61
CA ILE A 58 8.33 14.50 -9.94
C ILE A 58 8.36 13.34 -10.93
N SER A 59 7.59 13.48 -12.02
CA SER A 59 7.53 12.48 -13.08
C SER A 59 8.80 12.50 -13.91
N SER A 60 9.38 11.31 -14.12
CA SER A 60 10.49 11.10 -15.06
C SER A 60 10.05 11.06 -16.53
N GLY A 61 8.76 11.27 -16.81
CA GLY A 61 8.18 11.22 -18.15
C GLY A 61 7.71 9.83 -18.60
N VAL A 62 7.82 8.81 -17.74
CA VAL A 62 7.26 7.46 -17.96
C VAL A 62 6.27 7.09 -16.85
N SER A 63 5.38 6.13 -17.14
CA SER A 63 4.41 5.63 -16.16
C SER A 63 5.06 4.76 -15.10
N VAL A 64 4.57 4.91 -13.87
CA VAL A 64 4.94 4.03 -12.76
C VAL A 64 4.50 2.60 -13.07
N PRO A 65 5.35 1.57 -12.87
CA PRO A 65 4.96 0.20 -13.16
C PRO A 65 3.73 -0.25 -12.38
N GLY A 66 3.02 -1.27 -12.88
CA GLY A 66 1.82 -1.80 -12.22
C GLY A 66 2.08 -2.36 -10.81
N THR A 67 3.33 -2.65 -10.48
CA THR A 67 3.79 -2.97 -9.13
C THR A 67 5.07 -2.23 -8.82
N PHE A 68 5.28 -1.85 -7.56
CA PHE A 68 6.51 -1.19 -7.11
C PHE A 68 6.84 -1.61 -5.68
N THR A 69 8.12 -1.52 -5.31
CA THR A 69 8.59 -2.01 -4.01
C THR A 69 8.98 -0.86 -3.10
N ILE A 70 8.50 -0.90 -1.86
CA ILE A 70 8.84 0.05 -0.80
C ILE A 70 9.15 -0.75 0.46
N ASP A 71 10.34 -0.53 1.03
CA ASP A 71 10.80 -1.18 2.26
C ASP A 71 10.63 -2.71 2.22
N GLY A 72 10.96 -3.32 1.07
CA GLY A 72 10.88 -4.76 0.84
C GLY A 72 9.48 -5.31 0.55
N ASN A 73 8.43 -4.49 0.58
CA ASN A 73 7.06 -4.90 0.27
C ASN A 73 6.66 -4.47 -1.14
N THR A 74 6.05 -5.39 -1.89
CA THR A 74 5.54 -5.11 -3.24
C THR A 74 4.11 -4.60 -3.18
N TYR A 75 3.92 -3.33 -3.56
CA TYR A 75 2.62 -2.69 -3.71
C TYR A 75 2.10 -2.87 -5.12
N VAL A 76 0.81 -3.13 -5.25
CA VAL A 76 0.07 -3.07 -6.52
C VAL A 76 -0.43 -1.65 -6.71
N LYS A 77 -0.09 -1.03 -7.84
CA LYS A 77 -0.54 0.32 -8.19
C LYS A 77 -2.06 0.32 -8.40
N THR A 78 -2.76 1.23 -7.74
CA THR A 78 -4.22 1.37 -7.84
C THR A 78 -4.65 2.63 -8.57
N ALA A 79 -3.88 3.72 -8.46
CA ALA A 79 -4.08 4.92 -9.26
C ALA A 79 -2.76 5.63 -9.55
N GLU A 80 -2.76 6.39 -10.63
CA GLU A 80 -1.69 7.27 -11.04
C GLU A 80 -2.31 8.51 -11.70
N ASN A 81 -1.94 9.69 -11.22
CA ASN A 81 -2.41 10.96 -11.74
C ASN A 81 -1.23 11.88 -12.02
N TYR A 82 -1.33 12.64 -13.11
CA TYR A 82 -0.33 13.63 -13.48
C TYR A 82 -0.93 15.03 -13.42
N ALA A 83 -0.21 15.96 -12.80
CA ALA A 83 -0.54 17.37 -12.80
C ALA A 83 0.60 18.14 -13.49
N LYS A 84 0.25 18.95 -14.49
CA LYS A 84 1.20 19.79 -15.22
C LYS A 84 0.74 21.24 -15.19
N THR A 85 1.62 22.12 -14.74
CA THR A 85 1.47 23.57 -14.90
C THR A 85 2.34 24.05 -16.06
N VAL A 86 1.90 25.08 -16.79
CA VAL A 86 2.66 25.62 -17.93
C VAL A 86 3.97 26.21 -17.42
N GLY A 87 5.10 25.65 -17.88
CA GLY A 87 6.46 26.08 -17.49
C GLY A 87 7.07 25.30 -16.32
N ASP A 88 6.32 24.37 -15.71
CA ASP A 88 6.78 23.60 -14.54
C ASP A 88 7.05 22.12 -14.86
N VAL A 89 7.76 21.49 -13.91
CA VAL A 89 7.94 20.03 -13.82
C VAL A 89 6.59 19.32 -13.63
N VAL A 90 6.46 18.13 -14.21
CA VAL A 90 5.22 17.33 -14.11
C VAL A 90 5.20 16.62 -12.76
N LYS A 91 4.17 16.87 -11.97
CA LYS A 91 3.95 16.15 -10.71
C LYS A 91 3.21 14.84 -10.98
N VAL A 92 3.56 13.81 -10.25
CA VAL A 92 2.89 12.51 -10.28
C VAL A 92 2.43 12.12 -8.88
N SER A 93 1.16 11.76 -8.78
CA SER A 93 0.52 11.23 -7.58
C SER A 93 0.21 9.75 -7.82
N VAL A 94 0.77 8.86 -7.01
CA VAL A 94 0.59 7.41 -7.14
C VAL A 94 0.01 6.84 -5.86
N THR A 95 -0.97 5.96 -6.01
CA THR A 95 -1.46 5.15 -4.89
C THR A 95 -1.27 3.67 -5.16
N GLY A 96 -1.06 2.91 -4.10
CA GLY A 96 -0.89 1.47 -4.19
C GLY A 96 -1.31 0.74 -2.92
N VAL A 97 -1.41 -0.58 -3.02
CA VAL A 97 -1.89 -1.46 -1.95
C VAL A 97 -0.97 -2.66 -1.82
N TYR A 98 -0.62 -3.00 -0.58
CA TYR A 98 0.04 -4.23 -0.20
C TYR A 98 -0.83 -4.99 0.80
N ASN A 99 -1.17 -6.23 0.48
CA ASN A 99 -1.89 -7.15 1.37
C ASN A 99 -0.92 -8.26 1.79
N PRO A 100 -0.33 -8.23 3.00
CA PRO A 100 0.40 -9.37 3.54
C PRO A 100 -0.48 -10.61 3.65
N ASN A 101 0.16 -11.78 3.75
CA ASN A 101 -0.55 -13.04 3.98
C ASN A 101 -1.45 -12.93 5.22
N SER A 102 -2.71 -13.34 5.06
CA SER A 102 -3.63 -13.48 6.18
C SER A 102 -3.26 -14.71 7.03
N THR A 103 -3.56 -14.65 8.32
CA THR A 103 -3.48 -15.81 9.22
C THR A 103 -4.53 -16.90 8.91
N LEU A 104 -5.42 -16.67 7.93
CA LEU A 104 -6.40 -17.65 7.42
C LEU A 104 -5.78 -18.85 6.67
N GLY A 105 -4.45 -18.89 6.47
CA GLY A 105 -3.78 -19.88 5.63
C GLY A 105 -2.69 -20.72 6.31
N THR A 106 -2.61 -20.72 7.65
CA THR A 106 -1.69 -21.58 8.43
C THR A 106 -2.43 -22.59 9.26
#